data_AF-A0A2H0LJE0-F1
#
_entry.id   AF-A0A2H0LJE0-F1
#
_cell.length_a   1.000
_cell.length_b   1.000
_cell.length_c   1.000
_cell.angle_alpha   90.00
_cell.angle_beta   90.00
_cell.angle_gamma   90.00
#
_symmetry.space_group_name_H-M   'P 1'
#
loop_
_entity.id
_entity.type
_entity.pdbx_description
1 polymer ?
#
loop_
_entity_poly.entity_id
_entity_poly.type
_entity_poly.pdbx_seq_one_letter_code
_entity_poly.pdbx_strand_id
1 'polypeptide(L)'
;MTMRRTPIWLLPFLVWVLCPATAFAKPRPVQLPDELERAKVVTPARILRYDAEQLVFQPLPEPSQEMTARYLLSDPGWDPTRFIRDDWSEDSDPIYTAAWPAVKAEVLIVVSADDQISLFAWRRGDEYRFWSPWMTGSMARFSCSPPARVLPGNEIKTGSDVTPASWDGCLLPISAVVTKGVRTAHSMKGWELYSWQKDGTWYFALMPGTNRIKSDEEIRAAGVQGMAVIQASLGDLDRGDQVFWFGPVPPIEVVREIHSRCEELGLQLVLH
;
A
#
# COMPACT_ATOMS: atom_id res chain seq x y z
N MET A 1 -42.73 51.81 -49.03
CA MET A 1 -42.85 51.01 -47.80
C MET A 1 -42.47 49.58 -48.17
N THR A 2 -41.17 49.27 -48.09
CA THR A 2 -40.56 48.12 -48.76
C THR A 2 -40.11 47.12 -47.69
N MET A 3 -40.90 46.06 -47.50
CA MET A 3 -40.56 44.95 -46.60
C MET A 3 -39.35 44.19 -47.15
N ARG A 4 -38.22 44.25 -46.44
CA ARG A 4 -37.09 43.33 -46.63
C ARG A 4 -37.36 42.05 -45.84
N ARG A 5 -37.54 40.93 -46.56
CA ARG A 5 -37.57 39.59 -45.98
C ARG A 5 -36.13 39.15 -45.71
N THR A 6 -35.77 38.96 -44.45
CA THR A 6 -34.52 38.30 -44.05
C THR A 6 -34.65 36.78 -44.26
N PRO A 7 -33.66 36.12 -44.91
CA PRO A 7 -33.71 34.68 -45.12
C PRO A 7 -33.33 33.94 -43.83
N ILE A 8 -34.29 33.20 -43.27
CA ILE A 8 -34.12 32.26 -42.17
C ILE A 8 -33.54 30.97 -42.77
N TRP A 9 -32.21 30.88 -42.91
CA TRP A 9 -31.52 29.66 -43.39
C TRP A 9 -30.19 29.38 -42.67
N LEU A 10 -30.06 29.75 -41.38
CA LEU A 10 -28.84 29.48 -40.59
C LEU A 10 -29.15 28.92 -39.19
N LEU A 11 -29.99 27.89 -39.10
CA LEU A 11 -30.29 27.21 -37.83
C LEU A 11 -30.48 25.68 -37.99
N PRO A 12 -29.49 24.94 -38.56
CA PRO A 12 -29.30 23.56 -38.12
C PRO A 12 -27.86 23.22 -37.69
N PHE A 13 -26.89 24.12 -37.82
CA PHE A 13 -25.48 23.82 -37.48
C PHE A 13 -25.07 24.15 -36.04
N LEU A 14 -25.92 24.80 -35.24
CA LEU A 14 -25.58 25.22 -33.87
C LEU A 14 -25.94 24.22 -32.76
N VAL A 15 -26.51 23.05 -33.09
CA VAL A 15 -26.92 22.03 -32.09
C VAL A 15 -25.87 20.92 -31.93
N TRP A 16 -24.88 20.82 -32.83
CA TRP A 16 -23.83 19.79 -32.78
C TRP A 16 -22.53 20.23 -32.10
N VAL A 17 -22.42 21.49 -31.66
CA VAL A 17 -21.19 22.04 -31.03
C VAL A 17 -21.30 22.14 -29.49
N LEU A 18 -22.45 21.81 -28.90
CA LEU A 18 -22.70 21.94 -27.46
C LEU A 18 -22.72 20.60 -26.68
N CYS A 19 -22.10 19.54 -27.20
CA CYS A 19 -21.90 18.32 -26.41
C CYS A 19 -20.54 17.63 -26.63
N PRO A 20 -19.38 18.31 -26.71
CA PRO A 20 -18.13 17.64 -26.42
C PRO A 20 -17.98 17.55 -24.89
N ALA A 21 -17.57 16.38 -24.38
CA ALA A 21 -17.09 16.18 -23.00
C ALA A 21 -18.09 15.86 -21.87
N THR A 22 -19.27 15.30 -22.15
CA THR A 22 -19.79 14.23 -21.25
C THR A 22 -19.20 12.89 -21.66
N ALA A 23 -17.87 12.84 -21.80
CA ALA A 23 -17.17 11.59 -21.68
C ALA A 23 -17.41 11.12 -20.24
N PHE A 24 -18.45 10.31 -20.06
CA PHE A 24 -18.79 9.70 -18.78
C PHE A 24 -17.51 9.14 -18.20
N ALA A 25 -17.02 9.77 -17.13
CA ALA A 25 -15.84 9.32 -16.44
C ALA A 25 -16.09 7.86 -16.07
N LYS A 26 -15.34 6.95 -16.69
CA LYS A 26 -15.51 5.52 -16.42
C LYS A 26 -14.99 5.29 -15.01
N PRO A 27 -15.76 4.58 -14.15
CA PRO A 27 -15.28 4.16 -12.86
C PRO A 27 -13.90 3.50 -12.95
N ARG A 28 -12.98 3.85 -12.04
CA ARG A 28 -11.75 3.06 -11.87
C ARG A 28 -12.15 1.68 -11.34
N PRO A 29 -11.89 0.58 -12.08
CA PRO A 29 -12.05 -0.74 -11.52
C PRO A 29 -10.89 -1.01 -10.55
N VAL A 30 -11.19 -1.46 -9.34
CA VAL A 30 -10.22 -1.83 -8.31
C VAL A 30 -10.45 -3.30 -7.95
N GLN A 31 -9.48 -4.16 -8.29
CA GLN A 31 -9.41 -5.53 -7.80
C GLN A 31 -8.55 -5.50 -6.54
N LEU A 32 -9.18 -5.47 -5.36
CA LEU A 32 -8.46 -5.20 -4.11
C LEU A 32 -7.34 -6.22 -3.83
N PRO A 33 -7.53 -7.54 -4.00
CA PRO A 33 -6.45 -8.51 -3.81
C PRO A 33 -5.25 -8.24 -4.74
N ASP A 34 -5.50 -8.02 -6.04
CA ASP A 34 -4.46 -7.78 -7.04
C ASP A 34 -3.69 -6.48 -6.76
N GLU A 35 -4.38 -5.42 -6.34
CA GLU A 35 -3.77 -4.14 -5.99
C GLU A 35 -2.86 -4.26 -4.76
N LEU A 36 -3.31 -4.97 -3.71
CA LEU A 36 -2.50 -5.23 -2.52
C LEU A 36 -1.32 -6.17 -2.83
N GLU A 37 -1.51 -7.15 -3.71
CA GLU A 37 -0.46 -8.07 -4.12
C GLU A 37 0.66 -7.35 -4.87
N ARG A 38 0.31 -6.47 -5.82
CA ARG A 38 1.26 -5.75 -6.68
C ARG A 38 1.84 -4.48 -6.05
N ALA A 39 1.25 -4.01 -4.94
CA ALA A 39 1.72 -2.82 -4.25
C ALA A 39 3.17 -2.97 -3.77
N LYS A 40 3.95 -1.91 -3.98
CA LYS A 40 5.32 -1.76 -3.47
C LYS A 40 5.31 -1.49 -1.97
N VAL A 41 4.38 -0.65 -1.50
CA VAL A 41 4.22 -0.29 -0.09
C VAL A 41 2.77 -0.49 0.32
N VAL A 42 2.56 -1.16 1.45
CA VAL A 42 1.26 -1.30 2.13
C VAL A 42 1.53 -1.08 3.60
N THR A 43 1.15 0.07 4.17
CA THR A 43 1.52 0.34 5.55
C THR A 43 0.62 1.34 6.27
N PRO A 44 0.38 1.17 7.58
CA PRO A 44 -0.12 2.25 8.42
C PRO A 44 0.89 3.39 8.42
N ALA A 45 0.43 4.59 8.10
CA ALA A 45 1.26 5.77 8.01
C ALA A 45 0.51 7.02 8.47
N ARG A 46 1.28 7.99 8.97
CA ARG A 46 0.82 9.35 9.26
C ARG A 46 1.09 10.25 8.06
N ILE A 47 0.08 10.98 7.62
CA ILE A 47 0.24 12.00 6.59
C ILE A 47 1.04 13.18 7.16
N LEU A 48 2.16 13.54 6.54
CA LEU A 48 2.98 14.67 6.98
C LEU A 48 2.63 15.95 6.23
N ARG A 49 2.62 15.89 4.90
CA ARG A 49 2.35 17.04 4.03
C ARG A 49 2.00 16.61 2.60
N TYR A 50 1.44 17.56 1.86
CA TYR A 50 1.17 17.45 0.44
C TYR A 50 2.06 18.45 -0.30
N ASP A 51 2.95 17.95 -1.14
CA ASP A 51 3.77 18.78 -2.03
C ASP A 51 3.07 18.89 -3.40
N ALA A 52 3.62 19.68 -4.33
CA ALA A 52 3.04 19.88 -5.66
C ALA A 52 2.96 18.57 -6.49
N GLU A 53 3.89 17.64 -6.28
CA GLU A 53 4.03 16.42 -7.10
C GLU A 53 3.80 15.12 -6.32
N GLN A 54 3.85 15.17 -4.99
CA GLN A 54 3.88 13.97 -4.15
C GLN A 54 3.29 14.20 -2.76
N LEU A 55 2.74 13.12 -2.21
CA LEU A 55 2.42 12.99 -0.80
C LEU A 55 3.67 12.62 -0.03
N VAL A 56 3.87 13.25 1.13
CA VAL A 56 4.90 12.85 2.08
C VAL A 56 4.23 12.29 3.33
N PHE A 57 4.66 11.10 3.72
CA PHE A 57 4.08 10.36 4.83
C PHE A 57 5.17 9.68 5.66
N GLN A 58 4.80 9.32 6.89
CA GLN A 58 5.66 8.63 7.84
C GLN A 58 5.04 7.28 8.18
N PRO A 59 5.69 6.16 7.86
CA PRO A 59 5.25 4.86 8.34
C PRO A 59 5.17 4.82 9.87
N LEU A 60 4.06 4.33 10.42
CA LEU A 60 3.89 4.18 11.87
C LEU A 60 4.82 3.14 12.53
N PRO A 61 5.25 2.05 11.87
CA PRO A 61 6.26 1.17 12.43
C PRO A 61 7.63 1.86 12.59
N GLU A 62 7.90 2.92 11.83
CA GLU A 62 9.21 3.58 11.74
C GLU A 62 9.07 5.11 11.77
N PRO A 63 8.80 5.71 12.95
CA PRO A 63 8.52 7.13 13.08
C PRO A 63 9.73 8.06 12.82
N SER A 64 10.88 7.53 12.40
CA SER A 64 12.04 8.30 11.98
C SER A 64 12.18 8.43 10.47
N GLN A 65 11.43 7.65 9.68
CA GLN A 65 11.54 7.64 8.22
C GLN A 65 10.41 8.47 7.59
N GLU A 66 10.77 9.34 6.63
CA GLU A 66 9.81 9.93 5.70
C GLU A 66 9.84 9.14 4.38
N MET A 67 8.67 8.89 3.81
CA MET A 67 8.49 8.30 2.50
C MET A 67 7.67 9.24 1.62
N THR A 68 7.83 9.12 0.31
CA THR A 68 7.05 9.89 -0.65
C THR A 68 6.36 8.97 -1.65
N ALA A 69 5.21 9.41 -2.15
CA ALA A 69 4.51 8.75 -3.24
C ALA A 69 3.88 9.79 -4.16
N ARG A 70 4.00 9.58 -5.46
CA ARG A 70 3.50 10.50 -6.48
C ARG A 70 1.98 10.44 -6.57
N TYR A 71 1.40 11.56 -6.98
CA TYR A 71 0.01 11.56 -7.42
C TYR A 71 -0.10 10.78 -8.72
N LEU A 72 -1.24 10.10 -8.86
CA LEU A 72 -1.45 9.20 -9.96
C LEU A 72 -1.80 9.95 -11.28
N LEU A 73 -2.29 11.19 -11.16
CA LEU A 73 -2.43 12.15 -12.26
C LEU A 73 -1.80 13.48 -11.80
N SER A 74 -0.82 13.97 -12.55
CA SER A 74 -0.21 15.30 -12.34
C SER A 74 -0.65 16.23 -13.46
N ASP A 75 -1.94 16.60 -13.47
CA ASP A 75 -2.39 17.65 -14.39
C ASP A 75 -1.76 18.99 -14.00
N PRO A 76 -1.43 19.88 -14.96
CA PRO A 76 -0.99 21.24 -14.67
C PRO A 76 -2.09 22.00 -13.92
N GLY A 77 -2.00 22.06 -12.60
CA GLY A 77 -3.03 22.62 -11.71
C GLY A 77 -3.65 21.63 -10.73
N TRP A 78 -3.16 20.37 -10.69
CA TRP A 78 -3.45 19.45 -9.61
C TRP A 78 -3.05 20.07 -8.27
N ASP A 79 -4.02 20.13 -7.35
CA ASP A 79 -3.86 20.64 -6.00
C ASP A 79 -4.63 19.73 -5.05
N PRO A 80 -3.95 18.79 -4.37
CA PRO A 80 -4.61 17.82 -3.51
C PRO A 80 -5.28 18.49 -2.31
N THR A 81 -4.87 19.72 -1.95
CA THR A 81 -5.41 20.42 -0.77
C THR A 81 -6.90 20.74 -0.91
N ARG A 82 -7.41 20.85 -2.14
CA ARG A 82 -8.84 21.03 -2.43
C ARG A 82 -9.69 19.81 -2.12
N PHE A 83 -9.05 18.65 -1.95
CA PHE A 83 -9.69 17.36 -1.70
C PHE A 83 -9.37 16.80 -0.33
N ILE A 84 -8.59 17.56 0.46
CA ILE A 84 -8.36 17.24 1.87
C ILE A 84 -9.67 17.47 2.62
N ARG A 85 -10.06 16.49 3.42
CA ARG A 85 -11.23 16.59 4.31
C ARG A 85 -10.78 16.62 5.77
N ASP A 86 -10.87 17.79 6.38
CA ASP A 86 -10.57 17.98 7.81
C ASP A 86 -11.74 17.54 8.70
N ASP A 87 -12.94 17.44 8.15
CA ASP A 87 -14.16 17.00 8.84
C ASP A 87 -14.32 15.47 8.87
N TRP A 88 -13.26 14.75 8.53
CA TRP A 88 -13.30 13.30 8.41
C TRP A 88 -13.31 12.63 9.79
N SER A 89 -14.33 11.82 10.06
CA SER A 89 -14.39 10.98 11.25
C SER A 89 -14.57 9.51 10.87
N GLU A 90 -14.21 8.62 11.81
CA GLU A 90 -14.48 7.18 11.71
C GLU A 90 -15.97 6.85 11.58
N ASP A 91 -16.87 7.81 11.83
CA ASP A 91 -18.31 7.63 11.76
C ASP A 91 -18.97 8.35 10.59
N SER A 92 -18.21 9.15 9.81
CA SER A 92 -18.76 9.78 8.61
C SER A 92 -19.04 8.72 7.55
N ASP A 93 -20.15 8.89 6.83
CA ASP A 93 -20.65 7.87 5.89
C ASP A 93 -20.98 8.31 4.45
N PRO A 94 -20.42 9.41 3.87
CA PRO A 94 -20.55 9.60 2.43
C PRO A 94 -19.30 9.18 1.65
N ILE A 95 -19.54 8.96 0.35
CA ILE A 95 -18.64 8.52 -0.71
C ILE A 95 -17.27 9.24 -0.68
N TYR A 96 -16.19 8.46 -0.63
CA TYR A 96 -14.79 8.86 -0.42
C TYR A 96 -13.91 8.84 -1.66
N THR A 97 -14.45 8.52 -2.82
CA THR A 97 -13.68 8.55 -4.06
C THR A 97 -13.17 9.98 -4.27
N ALA A 98 -11.88 10.10 -4.55
CA ALA A 98 -11.15 11.36 -4.66
C ALA A 98 -10.91 12.12 -3.34
N ALA A 99 -11.31 11.59 -2.18
CA ALA A 99 -10.98 12.20 -0.89
C ALA A 99 -9.52 11.91 -0.48
N TRP A 100 -8.87 12.93 0.07
CA TRP A 100 -7.51 12.86 0.59
C TRP A 100 -7.52 13.04 2.12
N PRO A 101 -6.74 12.23 2.86
CA PRO A 101 -6.70 12.36 4.32
C PRO A 101 -6.18 13.74 4.78
N ALA A 102 -6.60 14.18 5.97
CA ALA A 102 -6.03 15.39 6.57
C ALA A 102 -4.54 15.21 6.90
N VAL A 103 -3.81 16.33 6.94
CA VAL A 103 -2.45 16.32 7.51
C VAL A 103 -2.52 15.85 8.97
N LYS A 104 -1.59 14.96 9.36
CA LYS A 104 -1.56 14.19 10.62
C LYS A 104 -2.55 13.03 10.73
N ALA A 105 -3.42 12.81 9.74
CA ALA A 105 -4.28 11.63 9.74
C ALA A 105 -3.43 10.35 9.68
N GLU A 106 -3.86 9.32 10.41
CA GLU A 106 -3.26 7.99 10.38
C GLU A 106 -4.13 7.07 9.54
N VAL A 107 -3.57 6.57 8.44
CA VAL A 107 -4.26 5.74 7.45
C VAL A 107 -3.35 4.62 6.98
N LEU A 108 -3.91 3.52 6.52
CA LEU A 108 -3.19 2.58 5.68
C LEU A 108 -2.98 3.23 4.31
N ILE A 109 -1.75 3.27 3.83
CA ILE A 109 -1.40 3.77 2.49
C ILE A 109 -0.97 2.58 1.63
N VAL A 110 -1.49 2.53 0.40
CA VAL A 110 -1.08 1.58 -0.64
C VAL A 110 -0.40 2.34 -1.77
N VAL A 111 0.89 2.10 -1.97
CA VAL A 111 1.71 2.67 -3.04
C VAL A 111 1.98 1.59 -4.09
N SER A 112 1.67 1.89 -5.35
CA SER A 112 1.87 1.00 -6.49
C SER A 112 3.36 0.74 -6.77
N ALA A 113 3.64 -0.21 -7.67
CA ALA A 113 4.99 -0.48 -8.16
C ALA A 113 5.67 0.74 -8.80
N ASP A 114 4.90 1.68 -9.35
CA ASP A 114 5.39 2.90 -10.03
C ASP A 114 5.50 4.11 -9.10
N ASP A 115 5.54 3.88 -7.78
CA ASP A 115 5.60 4.92 -6.75
C ASP A 115 4.41 5.89 -6.80
N GLN A 116 3.24 5.40 -7.20
CA GLN A 116 1.99 6.19 -7.21
C GLN A 116 1.06 5.75 -6.09
N ILE A 117 0.33 6.71 -5.52
CA ILE A 117 -0.67 6.43 -4.49
C ILE A 117 -1.84 5.71 -5.14
N SER A 118 -2.03 4.43 -4.81
CA SER A 118 -3.09 3.61 -5.39
C SER A 118 -4.37 3.69 -4.58
N LEU A 119 -4.28 3.41 -3.28
CA LEU A 119 -5.40 3.34 -2.34
C LEU A 119 -5.01 3.92 -0.99
N PHE A 120 -6.02 4.30 -0.23
CA PHE A 120 -5.93 4.50 1.20
C PHE A 120 -6.91 3.56 1.89
N ALA A 121 -6.69 3.30 3.18
CA ALA A 121 -7.70 2.68 4.03
C ALA A 121 -7.66 3.24 5.44
N TRP A 122 -8.83 3.32 6.09
CA TRP A 122 -8.95 3.80 7.46
C TRP A 122 -9.37 2.64 8.33
N ARG A 123 -8.89 2.65 9.56
CA ARG A 123 -9.19 1.60 10.52
C ARG A 123 -10.60 1.81 11.07
N ARG A 124 -11.44 0.77 11.00
CA ARG A 124 -12.79 0.73 11.57
C ARG A 124 -12.90 -0.52 12.43
N GLY A 125 -12.65 -0.39 13.73
CA GLY A 125 -12.56 -1.53 14.63
C GLY A 125 -11.40 -2.48 14.25
N ASP A 126 -11.75 -3.70 13.83
CA ASP A 126 -10.84 -4.77 13.41
C ASP A 126 -10.70 -4.89 11.88
N GLU A 127 -11.24 -3.94 11.12
CA GLU A 127 -11.18 -3.90 9.66
C GLU A 127 -10.55 -2.60 9.14
N TYR A 128 -10.10 -2.65 7.89
CA TYR A 128 -9.77 -1.49 7.07
C TYR A 128 -10.88 -1.23 6.05
N ARG A 129 -11.36 0.01 5.95
CA ARG A 129 -12.21 0.47 4.83
C ARG A 129 -11.34 1.14 3.79
N PHE A 130 -11.18 0.49 2.63
CA PHE A 130 -10.40 0.99 1.51
C PHE A 130 -11.17 2.01 0.69
N TRP A 131 -10.47 2.99 0.11
CA TRP A 131 -11.01 3.87 -0.94
C TRP A 131 -9.90 4.27 -1.92
N SER A 132 -10.30 4.83 -3.06
CA SER A 132 -9.36 5.30 -4.07
C SER A 132 -9.29 6.84 -4.07
N PRO A 133 -8.09 7.44 -4.03
CA PRO A 133 -7.92 8.88 -4.21
C PRO A 133 -8.00 9.31 -5.69
N TRP A 134 -8.36 8.40 -6.61
CA TRP A 134 -8.46 8.69 -8.03
C TRP A 134 -9.49 9.79 -8.29
N MET A 135 -9.04 10.90 -8.87
CA MET A 135 -9.88 12.04 -9.21
C MET A 135 -10.51 11.85 -10.58
N THR A 136 -11.79 11.49 -10.60
CA THR A 136 -12.70 11.89 -11.68
C THR A 136 -14.07 12.09 -11.05
N GLY A 137 -15.00 12.78 -11.70
CA GLY A 137 -16.41 12.78 -11.29
C GLY A 137 -17.10 11.40 -11.36
N SER A 138 -16.36 10.30 -11.17
CA SER A 138 -16.80 8.91 -11.20
C SER A 138 -16.25 8.14 -10.01
N MET A 139 -17.13 7.39 -9.36
CA MET A 139 -16.81 6.54 -8.21
C MET A 139 -15.90 5.37 -8.62
N ALA A 140 -15.00 4.94 -7.75
CA ALA A 140 -14.26 3.70 -7.96
C ALA A 140 -15.18 2.49 -7.73
N ARG A 141 -15.08 1.49 -8.60
CA ARG A 141 -15.77 0.21 -8.48
C ARG A 141 -14.82 -0.81 -7.88
N PHE A 142 -15.06 -1.22 -6.64
CA PHE A 142 -14.27 -2.23 -5.97
C PHE A 142 -14.86 -3.62 -6.21
N SER A 143 -13.99 -4.58 -6.50
CA SER A 143 -14.30 -6.01 -6.49
C SER A 143 -13.75 -6.60 -5.19
N CYS A 144 -14.65 -7.06 -4.32
CA CYS A 144 -14.35 -7.53 -2.97
C CYS A 144 -14.48 -9.04 -2.92
N SER A 145 -13.36 -9.74 -3.00
CA SER A 145 -13.29 -11.19 -2.80
C SER A 145 -12.92 -11.50 -1.35
N PRO A 146 -13.46 -12.59 -0.74
CA PRO A 146 -13.08 -12.99 0.61
C PRO A 146 -11.55 -13.04 0.80
N PRO A 147 -11.03 -12.57 1.94
CA PRO A 147 -11.75 -12.16 3.14
C PRO A 147 -12.32 -10.73 3.10
N ALA A 148 -12.14 -9.98 2.01
CA ALA A 148 -12.78 -8.69 1.84
C ALA A 148 -14.30 -8.84 1.67
N ARG A 149 -15.05 -7.87 2.17
CA ARG A 149 -16.50 -7.77 2.03
C ARG A 149 -16.90 -6.41 1.46
N VAL A 150 -18.03 -6.40 0.77
CA VAL A 150 -18.63 -5.17 0.26
C VAL A 150 -19.07 -4.26 1.42
N LEU A 151 -19.03 -2.95 1.18
CA LEU A 151 -19.57 -1.97 2.12
C LEU A 151 -21.11 -2.10 2.19
N PRO A 152 -21.71 -2.28 3.38
CA PRO A 152 -23.16 -2.36 3.52
C PRO A 152 -23.84 -1.11 2.96
N GLY A 153 -24.87 -1.30 2.12
CA GLY A 153 -25.62 -0.20 1.48
C GLY A 153 -24.99 0.36 0.19
N ASN A 154 -23.78 -0.06 -0.16
CA ASN A 154 -23.07 0.34 -1.38
C ASN A 154 -22.92 -0.81 -2.39
N GLU A 155 -23.70 -1.87 -2.25
CA GLU A 155 -23.59 -3.06 -3.08
C GLU A 155 -23.99 -2.78 -4.54
N ILE A 156 -23.15 -3.19 -5.47
CA ILE A 156 -23.47 -3.17 -6.89
C ILE A 156 -24.26 -4.43 -7.21
N LYS A 157 -25.54 -4.29 -7.54
CA LYS A 157 -26.38 -5.39 -8.02
C LYS A 157 -25.87 -5.85 -9.39
N THR A 158 -24.95 -6.80 -9.39
CA THR A 158 -24.57 -7.55 -10.57
C THR A 158 -25.43 -8.82 -10.66
N GLY A 159 -25.56 -9.42 -11.85
CA GLY A 159 -26.21 -10.72 -12.00
C GLY A 159 -25.58 -11.77 -11.08
N SER A 160 -26.27 -12.89 -10.85
CA SER A 160 -25.93 -13.93 -9.85
C SER A 160 -24.51 -14.50 -9.92
N ASP A 161 -23.83 -14.32 -11.06
CA ASP A 161 -22.56 -15.00 -11.36
C ASP A 161 -21.34 -14.06 -11.29
N VAL A 162 -21.47 -12.87 -10.67
CA VAL A 162 -20.41 -11.86 -10.65
C VAL A 162 -19.88 -11.64 -9.24
N THR A 163 -18.56 -11.51 -9.11
CA THR A 163 -17.86 -11.18 -7.86
C THR A 163 -18.54 -10.01 -7.13
N PRO A 164 -18.76 -10.13 -5.80
CA PRO A 164 -19.31 -9.04 -5.01
C PRO A 164 -18.53 -7.74 -5.25
N ALA A 165 -19.25 -6.68 -5.57
CA ALA A 165 -18.65 -5.39 -5.85
C ALA A 165 -19.39 -4.29 -5.09
N SER A 166 -18.64 -3.28 -4.67
CA SER A 166 -19.20 -2.09 -4.03
C SER A 166 -18.68 -0.83 -4.70
N TRP A 167 -19.53 0.18 -4.71
CA TRP A 167 -19.05 1.53 -4.93
C TRP A 167 -18.22 1.93 -3.73
N ASP A 168 -17.07 2.54 -4.02
CA ASP A 168 -16.37 3.37 -3.03
C ASP A 168 -15.75 2.61 -1.84
N GLY A 169 -15.37 1.35 -2.04
CA GLY A 169 -14.47 0.64 -1.14
C GLY A 169 -14.84 -0.81 -0.87
N CYS A 170 -13.97 -1.49 -0.12
CA CYS A 170 -14.26 -2.75 0.55
C CYS A 170 -13.89 -2.63 2.03
N LEU A 171 -14.46 -3.48 2.86
CA LEU A 171 -13.96 -3.74 4.21
C LEU A 171 -13.08 -4.99 4.16
N LEU A 172 -11.92 -4.95 4.79
CA LEU A 172 -10.97 -6.06 4.84
C LEU A 172 -10.45 -6.20 6.28
N PRO A 173 -10.52 -7.37 6.91
CA PRO A 173 -9.96 -7.58 8.24
C PRO A 173 -8.49 -7.15 8.32
N ILE A 174 -8.10 -6.47 9.40
CA ILE A 174 -6.72 -6.02 9.61
C ILE A 174 -5.75 -7.20 9.55
N SER A 175 -6.15 -8.36 10.09
CA SER A 175 -5.38 -9.60 10.06
C SER A 175 -5.14 -10.17 8.65
N ALA A 176 -5.91 -9.73 7.66
CA ALA A 176 -5.76 -10.11 6.26
C ALA A 176 -4.89 -9.12 5.46
N VAL A 177 -4.53 -7.97 6.03
CA VAL A 177 -3.63 -7.00 5.39
C VAL A 177 -2.18 -7.37 5.71
N VAL A 178 -1.44 -7.76 4.68
CA VAL A 178 0.00 -7.94 4.76
C VAL A 178 0.68 -6.59 4.51
N THR A 179 1.36 -6.05 5.51
CA THR A 179 2.15 -4.83 5.34
C THR A 179 3.37 -5.09 4.46
N LYS A 180 3.74 -4.12 3.62
CA LYS A 180 4.83 -4.20 2.64
C LYS A 180 5.60 -2.88 2.58
N GLY A 181 6.86 -2.94 2.19
CA GLY A 181 7.60 -1.79 1.67
C GLY A 181 7.93 -0.69 2.69
N VAL A 182 7.58 -0.87 3.96
CA VAL A 182 8.25 -0.18 5.07
C VAL A 182 9.43 -1.05 5.40
N ARG A 183 10.53 -0.69 4.78
CA ARG A 183 11.78 -1.44 4.86
C ARG A 183 12.35 -1.15 6.22
N THR A 184 12.54 -2.20 7.02
CA THR A 184 13.34 -2.08 8.25
C THR A 184 14.64 -1.38 7.91
N ALA A 185 14.98 -0.34 8.66
CA ALA A 185 16.20 0.45 8.54
C ALA A 185 17.32 -0.27 7.76
N HIS A 186 17.61 0.19 6.53
CA HIS A 186 18.69 -0.35 5.73
C HIS A 186 19.99 -0.35 6.54
N SER A 187 20.51 -1.53 6.83
CA SER A 187 21.77 -1.63 7.55
C SER A 187 22.91 -1.38 6.56
N MET A 188 23.60 -0.25 6.75
CA MET A 188 24.78 0.10 5.93
C MET A 188 25.88 -0.98 5.91
N LYS A 189 25.84 -1.93 6.85
CA LYS A 189 26.80 -3.04 6.96
C LYS A 189 26.18 -4.41 6.72
N GLY A 190 24.97 -4.46 6.17
CA GLY A 190 24.19 -5.69 6.07
C GLY A 190 23.69 -6.18 7.43
N TRP A 191 23.22 -7.41 7.46
CA TRP A 191 22.52 -8.02 8.59
C TRP A 191 23.33 -9.18 9.14
N GLU A 192 23.31 -9.35 10.45
CA GLU A 192 23.98 -10.43 11.16
C GLU A 192 22.93 -11.48 11.54
N LEU A 193 23.03 -12.68 10.97
CA LEU A 193 22.21 -13.84 11.31
C LEU A 193 22.97 -14.71 12.30
N TYR A 194 22.55 -14.72 13.56
CA TYR A 194 23.12 -15.58 14.58
C TYR A 194 22.32 -16.87 14.69
N SER A 195 23.01 -18.00 14.87
CA SER A 195 22.38 -19.28 15.23
C SER A 195 23.00 -19.87 16.49
N TRP A 196 22.17 -20.53 17.31
CA TRP A 196 22.64 -21.35 18.42
C TRP A 196 21.65 -22.46 18.74
N GLN A 197 22.12 -23.47 19.46
CA GLN A 197 21.29 -24.56 19.94
C GLN A 197 21.07 -24.45 21.45
N LYS A 198 19.84 -24.69 21.90
CA LYS A 198 19.48 -24.84 23.31
C LYS A 198 18.48 -25.98 23.43
N ASP A 199 18.81 -26.97 24.27
CA ASP A 199 17.96 -28.14 24.54
C ASP A 199 17.53 -28.88 23.25
N GLY A 200 18.49 -29.09 22.34
CA GLY A 200 18.26 -29.72 21.03
C GLY A 200 17.56 -28.84 19.99
N THR A 201 17.05 -27.67 20.40
CA THR A 201 16.28 -26.76 19.55
C THR A 201 17.15 -25.64 19.01
N TRP A 202 16.98 -25.31 17.72
CA TRP A 202 17.66 -24.19 17.08
C TRP A 202 16.93 -22.87 17.29
N TYR A 203 17.72 -21.85 17.60
CA TYR A 203 17.31 -20.48 17.74
C TYR A 203 18.12 -19.62 16.78
N PHE A 204 17.50 -18.54 16.32
CA PHE A 204 18.08 -17.59 15.39
C PHE A 204 17.87 -16.16 15.88
N ALA A 205 18.76 -15.25 15.54
CA ALA A 205 18.53 -13.81 15.71
C ALA A 205 19.03 -13.10 14.44
N LEU A 206 18.17 -12.26 13.85
CA LEU A 206 18.53 -11.40 12.73
C LEU A 206 18.69 -9.97 13.27
N MET A 207 19.88 -9.41 13.15
CA MET A 207 20.21 -8.12 13.76
C MET A 207 20.88 -7.20 12.73
N PRO A 208 20.72 -5.86 12.84
CA PRO A 208 21.49 -4.93 12.02
C PRO A 208 22.99 -5.06 12.31
N GLY A 209 23.79 -5.14 11.25
CA GLY A 209 25.24 -5.20 11.34
C GLY A 209 25.87 -3.91 11.87
N THR A 210 26.86 -4.05 12.76
CA THR A 210 27.52 -2.89 13.39
C THR A 210 29.05 -3.00 13.35
N ASN A 211 29.78 -1.96 13.81
CA ASN A 211 31.24 -2.06 14.01
C ASN A 211 31.61 -2.69 15.37
N ARG A 212 30.63 -3.25 16.08
CA ARG A 212 30.76 -3.78 17.43
C ARG A 212 30.39 -5.26 17.42
N ILE A 213 31.13 -6.07 18.18
CA ILE A 213 30.75 -7.45 18.47
C ILE A 213 29.51 -7.44 19.39
N LYS A 214 28.46 -8.18 19.02
CA LYS A 214 27.26 -8.31 19.83
C LYS A 214 27.51 -9.25 21.00
N SER A 215 26.95 -8.93 22.16
CA SER A 215 27.06 -9.80 23.34
C SER A 215 26.11 -10.99 23.22
N ASP A 216 26.44 -12.11 23.85
CA ASP A 216 25.56 -13.28 23.94
C ASP A 216 24.17 -12.92 24.49
N GLU A 217 24.11 -12.00 25.46
CA GLU A 217 22.85 -11.52 26.05
C GLU A 217 22.00 -10.77 25.03
N GLU A 218 22.61 -9.89 24.23
CA GLU A 218 21.94 -9.15 23.16
C GLU A 218 21.41 -10.08 22.06
N ILE A 219 22.24 -11.04 21.63
CA ILE A 219 21.86 -12.04 20.61
C ILE A 219 20.68 -12.88 21.11
N ARG A 220 20.75 -13.37 22.35
CA ARG A 220 19.69 -14.21 22.94
C ARG A 220 18.41 -13.43 23.21
N ALA A 221 18.49 -12.15 23.55
CA ALA A 221 17.32 -11.29 23.76
C ALA A 221 16.55 -11.06 22.45
N ALA A 222 17.24 -11.01 21.30
CA ALA A 222 16.63 -10.94 19.97
C ALA A 222 16.28 -12.30 19.37
N GLY A 223 16.45 -13.39 20.13
CA GLY A 223 16.31 -14.76 19.65
C GLY A 223 14.88 -15.19 19.38
N VAL A 224 14.67 -15.81 18.21
CA VAL A 224 13.43 -16.48 17.82
C VAL A 224 13.66 -17.98 17.67
N GLN A 225 12.64 -18.76 18.02
CA GLN A 225 12.69 -20.22 17.92
C GLN A 225 12.19 -20.68 16.56
N GLY A 226 12.98 -21.51 15.87
CA GLY A 226 12.55 -22.21 14.66
C GLY A 226 12.58 -21.39 13.36
N MET A 227 12.39 -22.11 12.25
CA MET A 227 12.61 -21.61 10.88
C MET A 227 11.56 -20.60 10.41
N ALA A 228 10.29 -20.84 10.73
CA ALA A 228 9.19 -20.03 10.20
C ALA A 228 9.31 -18.54 10.60
N VAL A 229 9.78 -18.27 11.82
CA VAL A 229 9.92 -16.90 12.30
C VAL A 229 11.08 -16.19 11.60
N ILE A 230 12.22 -16.86 11.43
CA ILE A 230 13.37 -16.25 10.76
C ILE A 230 13.12 -16.02 9.25
N GLN A 231 12.37 -16.89 8.59
CA GLN A 231 11.97 -16.68 7.18
C GLN A 231 11.06 -15.47 7.00
N ALA A 232 10.19 -15.20 7.98
CA ALA A 232 9.39 -13.98 8.00
C ALA A 232 10.28 -12.75 8.16
N SER A 233 11.20 -12.76 9.14
CA SER A 233 12.14 -11.64 9.35
C SER A 233 13.06 -11.39 8.16
N LEU A 234 13.50 -12.44 7.45
CA LEU A 234 14.25 -12.27 6.19
C LEU A 234 13.42 -11.58 5.12
N GLY A 235 12.11 -11.82 5.08
CA GLY A 235 11.17 -11.17 4.16
C GLY A 235 11.03 -9.67 4.36
N ASP A 236 11.48 -9.14 5.51
CA ASP A 236 11.47 -7.71 5.83
C ASP A 236 12.73 -6.99 5.31
N LEU A 237 13.75 -7.73 4.86
CA LEU A 237 15.02 -7.17 4.38
C LEU A 237 14.94 -6.65 2.93
N ASP A 238 15.83 -5.71 2.60
CA ASP A 238 15.92 -5.16 1.26
C ASP A 238 16.63 -6.09 0.28
N ARG A 239 16.09 -6.23 -0.94
CA ARG A 239 16.80 -6.92 -2.03
C ARG A 239 18.20 -6.34 -2.20
N GLY A 240 19.20 -7.21 -2.24
CA GLY A 240 20.62 -6.86 -2.34
C GLY A 240 21.30 -6.69 -0.98
N ASP A 241 20.56 -6.66 0.13
CA ASP A 241 21.16 -6.68 1.46
C ASP A 241 22.00 -7.95 1.65
N GLN A 242 23.13 -7.77 2.34
CA GLN A 242 24.01 -8.86 2.73
C GLN A 242 23.57 -9.40 4.08
N VAL A 243 23.51 -10.73 4.21
CA VAL A 243 23.22 -11.42 5.46
C VAL A 243 24.46 -12.25 5.82
N PHE A 244 25.10 -11.93 6.92
CA PHE A 244 26.30 -12.57 7.43
C PHE A 244 25.92 -13.57 8.52
N TRP A 245 26.22 -14.85 8.31
CA TRP A 245 25.90 -15.90 9.28
C TRP A 245 27.00 -16.02 10.34
N PHE A 246 26.62 -15.97 11.61
CA PHE A 246 27.49 -16.22 12.76
C PHE A 246 26.96 -17.36 13.65
N GLY A 247 27.90 -18.12 14.23
CA GLY A 247 27.61 -19.18 15.19
C GLY A 247 27.61 -20.59 14.60
N PRO A 248 27.26 -21.61 15.40
CA PRO A 248 27.23 -23.00 14.93
C PRO A 248 26.27 -23.19 13.76
N VAL A 249 26.74 -23.86 12.71
CA VAL A 249 25.93 -24.16 11.53
C VAL A 249 24.88 -25.21 11.87
N PRO A 250 23.58 -24.95 11.65
CA PRO A 250 22.53 -25.93 11.86
C PRO A 250 22.59 -27.07 10.84
N PRO A 251 21.75 -28.12 11.01
CA PRO A 251 21.63 -29.18 10.02
C PRO A 251 21.44 -28.64 8.59
N ILE A 252 21.98 -29.36 7.61
CA ILE A 252 22.11 -28.87 6.23
C ILE A 252 20.76 -28.50 5.59
N GLU A 253 19.68 -29.14 6.00
CA GLU A 253 18.31 -28.82 5.59
C GLU A 253 17.91 -27.39 5.99
N VAL A 254 18.27 -26.96 7.20
CA VAL A 254 18.00 -25.62 7.73
C VAL A 254 18.81 -24.58 6.95
N VAL A 255 20.08 -24.89 6.68
CA VAL A 255 20.97 -24.00 5.90
C VAL A 255 20.45 -23.82 4.48
N ARG A 256 20.05 -24.92 3.82
CA ARG A 256 19.49 -24.88 2.45
C ARG A 256 18.20 -24.07 2.38
N GLU A 257 17.36 -24.21 3.39
CA GLU A 257 16.09 -23.49 3.44
C GLU A 257 16.29 -21.98 3.62
N ILE A 258 17.21 -21.57 4.51
CA ILE A 258 17.59 -20.15 4.65
C ILE A 258 18.24 -19.62 3.36
N HIS A 259 19.12 -20.40 2.74
CA HIS A 259 19.74 -20.02 1.47
C HIS A 259 18.71 -19.82 0.36
N SER A 260 17.80 -20.77 0.17
CA SER A 260 16.70 -20.68 -0.82
C SER A 260 15.85 -19.44 -0.56
N ARG A 261 15.52 -19.16 0.70
CA ARG A 261 14.74 -17.98 1.07
C ARG A 261 15.49 -16.68 0.76
N CYS A 262 16.78 -16.62 1.06
CA CYS A 262 17.61 -15.47 0.70
C CYS A 262 17.66 -15.27 -0.82
N GLU A 263 17.83 -16.33 -1.62
CA GLU A 263 17.83 -16.25 -3.08
C GLU A 263 16.49 -15.75 -3.66
N GLU A 264 15.36 -16.27 -3.16
CA GLU A 264 14.02 -15.82 -3.55
C GLU A 264 13.80 -14.32 -3.29
N LEU A 265 14.31 -13.83 -2.16
CA LEU A 265 14.23 -12.42 -1.76
C LEU A 265 15.31 -11.55 -2.45
N GLY A 266 16.30 -12.18 -3.09
CA GLY A 266 17.45 -11.52 -3.70
C GLY A 266 18.43 -10.95 -2.67
N LEU A 267 18.54 -11.58 -1.50
CA LEU A 267 19.53 -11.31 -0.46
C LEU A 267 20.83 -12.06 -0.74
N GLN A 268 21.96 -11.53 -0.26
CA GLN A 268 23.28 -12.16 -0.39
C GLN A 268 23.67 -12.82 0.94
N LEU A 269 23.51 -14.14 1.05
CA LEU A 269 23.93 -14.88 2.24
C LEU A 269 25.44 -15.17 2.20
N VAL A 270 26.15 -14.78 3.26
CA VAL A 270 27.59 -15.00 3.45
C VAL A 270 27.80 -15.85 4.71
N LEU A 271 28.44 -17.01 4.57
CA LEU A 271 28.76 -17.89 5.68
C LEU A 271 30.17 -17.57 6.21
N HIS A 272 30.31 -17.36 7.53
CA HIS A 272 31.59 -17.13 8.21
C HIS A 272 32.02 -18.31 9.07
#